data_AF-A0A832NT75-F1
#
_entry.id   AF-A0A832NT75-F1
#
_cell.length_a   1.000
_cell.length_b   1.000
_cell.length_c   1.000
_cell.angle_alpha   90.00
_cell.angle_beta   90.00
_cell.angle_gamma   90.00
#
_symmetry.space_group_name_H-M   'P 1'
#
loop_
_entity.id
_entity.type
_entity.pdbx_description
1 polymer ?
#
loop_
_entity_poly.entity_id
_entity_poly.type
_entity_poly.pdbx_seq_one_letter_code
_entity_poly.pdbx_strand_id
1 'polypeptide(L)'
;MTYSEKLIASAAQVGNITCMGLDPQLEVLPFQDGDVRTVLNQFFQVLFRRMVLSGLIPAAFKPNIGYYQALDRPRDEDFSGSLALADVMDMVENFFPGIPIILDSKRGDIARSSLNYANEAFSLWGSDAVTVAPYMGSDSVRPFIDHTPLEKGVYILNRTSNPGGKDLQNLEISGSKGPSLLYQEVARQIISYNDNTGSVGAVVGATNMDELKDIATLYAERSVPMLIPGVGSQGGSAPSVMNALRKSGYPVELARINSSSGLTHPWKKGEAPEEWLKMCETSLRKLLEETKV
;
A
#
# COMPACT_ATOMS: atom_id res chain seq x y z
N MET A 1 5.13 -19.85 4.93
CA MET A 1 5.38 -18.53 5.53
C MET A 1 4.06 -17.77 5.51
N THR A 2 3.60 -17.22 6.62
CA THR A 2 2.42 -16.34 6.62
C THR A 2 2.75 -14.98 6.01
N TYR A 3 1.73 -14.19 5.64
CA TYR A 3 1.98 -12.84 5.14
C TYR A 3 2.70 -11.95 6.18
N SER A 4 2.36 -12.04 7.47
CA SER A 4 3.09 -11.33 8.53
C SER A 4 4.56 -11.73 8.60
N GLU A 5 4.88 -13.03 8.47
CA GLU A 5 6.28 -13.49 8.41
C GLU A 5 7.01 -12.93 7.18
N LYS A 6 6.32 -12.79 6.03
CA LYS A 6 6.87 -12.13 4.83
C LYS A 6 7.18 -10.66 5.08
N LEU A 7 6.32 -9.95 5.82
CA LEU A 7 6.58 -8.57 6.21
C LEU A 7 7.79 -8.45 7.15
N ILE A 8 7.91 -9.32 8.15
CA ILE A 8 9.05 -9.33 9.05
C ILE A 8 10.34 -9.61 8.27
N ALA A 9 10.31 -10.62 7.39
CA ALA A 9 11.45 -11.01 6.57
C ALA A 9 11.91 -9.89 5.64
N SER A 10 11.00 -9.23 4.93
CA SER A 10 11.40 -8.15 4.02
C SER A 10 11.91 -6.92 4.77
N ALA A 11 11.33 -6.57 5.92
CA ALA A 11 11.83 -5.48 6.76
C ALA A 11 13.23 -5.78 7.31
N ALA A 12 13.49 -7.01 7.74
CA ALA A 12 14.81 -7.45 8.18
C ALA A 12 15.85 -7.45 7.05
N GLN A 13 15.44 -7.86 5.84
CA GLN A 13 16.30 -7.89 4.65
C GLN A 13 16.82 -6.49 4.27
N VAL A 14 15.96 -5.46 4.34
CA VAL A 14 16.29 -4.10 3.87
C VAL A 14 16.51 -3.08 4.98
N GLY A 15 16.27 -3.44 6.24
CA GLY A 15 16.48 -2.60 7.42
C GLY A 15 15.53 -1.41 7.56
N ASN A 16 14.37 -1.43 6.90
CA ASN A 16 13.37 -0.36 6.95
C ASN A 16 11.96 -0.92 6.72
N ILE A 17 10.93 -0.07 6.86
CA ILE A 17 9.53 -0.41 6.58
C ILE A 17 8.88 0.49 5.52
N THR A 18 9.69 1.10 4.65
CA THR A 18 9.17 1.92 3.55
C THR A 18 8.38 1.05 2.57
N CYS A 19 7.24 1.56 2.14
CA CYS A 19 6.49 1.03 1.02
C CYS A 19 6.49 2.07 -0.11
N MET A 20 7.01 1.68 -1.27
CA MET A 20 7.07 2.55 -2.43
C MET A 20 5.81 2.38 -3.28
N GLY A 21 5.00 3.44 -3.37
CA GLY A 21 3.87 3.49 -4.29
C GLY A 21 4.35 3.66 -5.72
N LEU A 22 3.79 2.87 -6.62
CA LEU A 22 4.12 2.86 -8.05
C LEU A 22 2.95 3.48 -8.82
N ASP A 23 2.67 4.76 -8.57
CA ASP A 23 1.50 5.43 -9.11
C ASP A 23 1.93 6.54 -10.10
N PRO A 24 2.23 6.21 -11.37
CA PRO A 24 2.78 7.15 -12.33
C PRO A 24 1.75 8.20 -12.78
N GLN A 25 2.22 9.41 -13.07
CA GLN A 25 1.46 10.48 -13.75
C GLN A 25 2.23 10.84 -15.00
N LEU A 26 1.74 10.42 -16.18
CA LEU A 26 2.47 10.51 -17.45
C LEU A 26 2.95 11.94 -17.75
N GLU A 27 2.12 12.92 -17.42
CA GLU A 27 2.34 14.35 -17.66
C GLU A 27 3.54 14.93 -16.90
N VAL A 28 4.03 14.25 -15.86
CA VAL A 28 5.20 14.70 -15.09
C VAL A 28 6.42 13.80 -15.26
N LEU A 29 6.34 12.74 -16.06
CA LEU A 29 7.48 11.82 -16.27
C LEU A 29 8.54 12.43 -17.20
N PRO A 30 9.81 12.04 -17.04
CA PRO A 30 10.93 12.56 -17.84
C PRO A 30 10.98 12.03 -19.28
N PHE A 31 10.22 10.98 -19.58
CA PHE A 31 10.14 10.39 -20.92
C PHE A 31 8.76 10.65 -21.49
N GLN A 32 8.71 11.14 -22.73
CA GLN A 32 7.47 11.44 -23.45
C GLN A 32 7.43 10.78 -24.84
N ASP A 33 8.49 10.06 -25.22
CA ASP A 33 8.61 9.39 -26.51
C ASP A 33 8.07 7.96 -26.41
N GLY A 34 7.15 7.60 -27.31
CA GLY A 34 6.58 6.25 -27.42
C GLY A 34 5.17 6.12 -26.86
N ASP A 35 4.66 4.88 -26.83
CA ASP A 35 3.38 4.57 -26.22
C ASP A 35 3.47 4.54 -24.68
N VAL A 36 2.30 4.49 -24.03
CA VAL A 36 2.19 4.48 -22.57
C VAL A 36 3.05 3.38 -21.94
N ARG A 37 3.00 2.18 -22.51
CA ARG A 37 3.73 1.01 -22.00
C ARG A 37 5.24 1.25 -22.06
N THR A 38 5.74 1.75 -23.18
CA THR A 38 7.15 2.08 -23.41
C THR A 38 7.64 3.13 -22.43
N VAL A 39 6.89 4.23 -22.28
CA VAL A 39 7.24 5.33 -21.38
C VAL A 39 7.32 4.87 -19.92
N LEU A 40 6.32 4.12 -19.45
CA LEU A 40 6.28 3.62 -18.08
C LEU A 40 7.38 2.60 -17.81
N ASN A 41 7.61 1.66 -18.74
CA ASN A 41 8.67 0.66 -18.63
C ASN A 41 10.05 1.32 -18.57
N GLN A 42 10.32 2.26 -19.46
CA GLN A 42 11.60 2.98 -19.47
C GLN A 42 11.81 3.74 -18.15
N PHE A 43 10.76 4.43 -17.66
CA PHE A 43 10.82 5.16 -16.40
C PHE A 43 11.18 4.25 -15.22
N PHE A 44 10.41 3.19 -15.00
CA PHE A 44 10.62 2.29 -13.87
C PHE A 44 11.93 1.49 -14.01
N GLN A 45 12.30 1.07 -15.21
CA GLN A 45 13.58 0.37 -15.43
C GLN A 45 14.78 1.24 -15.06
N VAL A 46 14.79 2.52 -15.46
CA VAL A 46 15.87 3.47 -15.10
C VAL A 46 15.88 3.72 -13.59
N LEU A 47 14.70 3.95 -12.98
CA LEU A 47 14.58 4.21 -11.56
C LEU A 47 15.01 3.00 -10.71
N PHE A 48 14.52 1.80 -11.01
CA PHE A 48 14.85 0.58 -10.27
C PHE A 48 16.32 0.21 -10.40
N ARG A 49 16.91 0.35 -11.61
CA ARG A 49 18.35 0.15 -11.80
C ARG A 49 19.15 1.10 -10.93
N ARG A 50 18.76 2.39 -10.86
CA ARG A 50 19.41 3.35 -9.97
C ARG A 50 19.27 2.96 -8.50
N MET A 51 18.06 2.57 -8.08
CA MET A 51 17.79 2.14 -6.70
C MET A 51 18.71 0.98 -6.28
N VAL A 52 18.84 -0.05 -7.12
CA VAL A 52 19.74 -1.18 -6.86
C VAL A 52 21.20 -0.75 -6.79
N LEU A 53 21.67 0.07 -7.73
CA LEU A 53 23.06 0.58 -7.72
C LEU A 53 23.38 1.42 -6.47
N SER A 54 22.39 2.16 -5.95
CA SER A 54 22.53 3.00 -4.75
C SER A 54 22.20 2.30 -3.44
N GLY A 55 21.81 1.01 -3.48
CA GLY A 55 21.40 0.23 -2.30
C GLY A 55 20.12 0.74 -1.62
N LEU A 56 19.22 1.38 -2.37
CA LEU A 56 17.99 1.98 -1.85
C LEU A 56 16.79 1.06 -2.12
N ILE A 57 16.55 0.11 -1.22
CA ILE A 57 15.52 -0.91 -1.40
C ILE A 57 14.39 -0.71 -0.36
N PRO A 58 13.15 -0.44 -0.79
CA PRO A 58 12.00 -0.38 0.10
C PRO A 58 11.58 -1.80 0.55
N ALA A 59 10.88 -1.89 1.67
CA ALA A 59 10.40 -3.15 2.23
C ALA A 59 9.09 -3.67 1.61
N ALA A 60 8.45 -2.89 0.73
CA ALA A 60 7.32 -3.30 -0.09
C ALA A 60 7.14 -2.36 -1.30
N PHE A 61 6.46 -2.84 -2.32
CA PHE A 61 5.96 -2.02 -3.43
C PHE A 61 4.43 -2.04 -3.46
N LYS A 62 3.80 -0.94 -3.86
CA LYS A 62 2.35 -0.82 -3.86
C LYS A 62 1.80 -0.08 -5.09
N PRO A 63 1.63 -0.75 -6.24
CA PRO A 63 0.92 -0.15 -7.37
C PRO A 63 -0.56 0.04 -7.04
N ASN A 64 -1.11 1.22 -7.34
CA ASN A 64 -2.56 1.44 -7.36
C ASN A 64 -3.09 1.21 -8.77
N ILE A 65 -3.92 0.18 -8.92
CA ILE A 65 -4.43 -0.28 -10.22
C ILE A 65 -5.16 0.82 -11.01
N GLY A 66 -5.79 1.78 -10.31
CA GLY A 66 -6.52 2.87 -10.95
C GLY A 66 -5.65 3.80 -11.78
N TYR A 67 -4.37 3.97 -11.42
CA TYR A 67 -3.43 4.79 -12.20
C TYR A 67 -3.08 4.16 -13.55
N TYR A 68 -3.11 2.83 -13.64
CA TYR A 68 -2.80 2.08 -14.84
C TYR A 68 -4.04 1.86 -15.70
N GLN A 69 -5.16 1.46 -15.09
CA GLN A 69 -6.43 1.27 -15.81
C GLN A 69 -6.96 2.55 -16.45
N ALA A 70 -6.67 3.72 -15.88
CA ALA A 70 -7.02 5.01 -16.48
C ALA A 70 -6.26 5.30 -17.79
N LEU A 71 -5.21 4.52 -18.09
CA LEU A 71 -4.40 4.65 -19.31
C LEU A 71 -4.77 3.62 -20.39
N ASP A 72 -5.69 2.71 -20.10
CA ASP A 72 -6.22 1.78 -21.09
C ASP A 72 -7.33 2.45 -21.94
N ARG A 73 -7.49 1.97 -23.17
CA ARG A 73 -8.67 2.22 -24.01
C ARG A 73 -9.23 0.87 -24.49
N PRO A 74 -9.91 0.12 -23.62
CA PRO A 74 -10.28 -1.27 -23.93
C PRO A 74 -11.20 -1.42 -25.15
N ARG A 75 -12.02 -0.39 -25.45
CA ARG A 75 -12.90 -0.37 -26.63
C ARG A 75 -12.16 -0.19 -27.94
N ASP A 76 -10.92 0.29 -27.88
CA ASP A 76 -10.02 0.46 -29.00
C ASP A 76 -8.93 -0.65 -29.01
N GLU A 77 -9.13 -1.71 -28.21
CA GLU A 77 -8.19 -2.83 -28.01
C GLU A 77 -6.80 -2.42 -27.45
N ASP A 78 -6.72 -1.25 -26.83
CA ASP A 78 -5.52 -0.75 -26.18
C ASP A 78 -5.55 -1.02 -24.67
N PHE A 79 -4.62 -1.84 -24.22
CA PHE A 79 -4.41 -2.22 -22.81
C PHE A 79 -3.03 -1.79 -22.31
N SER A 80 -2.47 -0.72 -22.88
CA SER A 80 -1.09 -0.29 -22.60
C SER A 80 -0.82 -0.01 -21.11
N GLY A 81 -1.80 0.51 -20.38
CA GLY A 81 -1.68 0.75 -18.94
C GLY A 81 -1.62 -0.55 -18.14
N SER A 82 -2.56 -1.47 -18.40
CA SER A 82 -2.58 -2.79 -17.75
C SER A 82 -1.34 -3.63 -18.10
N LEU A 83 -0.88 -3.58 -19.35
CA LEU A 83 0.35 -4.25 -19.78
C LEU A 83 1.59 -3.64 -19.12
N ALA A 84 1.64 -2.31 -18.97
CA ALA A 84 2.72 -1.65 -18.23
C ALA A 84 2.73 -2.06 -16.75
N LEU A 85 1.57 -2.20 -16.11
CA LEU A 85 1.50 -2.68 -14.73
C LEU A 85 2.08 -4.10 -14.60
N ALA A 86 1.71 -5.00 -15.51
CA ALA A 86 2.26 -6.35 -15.53
C ALA A 86 3.79 -6.33 -15.65
N ASP A 87 4.32 -5.58 -16.63
CA ASP A 87 5.78 -5.44 -16.82
C ASP A 87 6.47 -4.84 -15.59
N VAL A 88 5.86 -3.84 -14.94
CA VAL A 88 6.42 -3.19 -13.74
C VAL A 88 6.43 -4.17 -12.56
N MET A 89 5.41 -5.00 -12.39
CA MET A 89 5.39 -6.04 -11.36
C MET A 89 6.49 -7.08 -11.61
N ASP A 90 6.65 -7.54 -12.85
CA ASP A 90 7.75 -8.43 -13.24
C ASP A 90 9.12 -7.79 -12.96
N MET A 91 9.27 -6.50 -13.26
CA MET A 91 10.50 -5.77 -12.94
C MET A 91 10.76 -5.72 -11.43
N VAL A 92 9.73 -5.49 -10.61
CA VAL A 92 9.87 -5.48 -9.15
C VAL A 92 10.38 -6.83 -8.65
N GLU A 93 9.78 -7.93 -9.10
CA GLU A 93 10.19 -9.28 -8.71
C GLU A 93 11.64 -9.58 -9.10
N ASN A 94 12.07 -9.12 -10.28
CA ASN A 94 13.43 -9.32 -10.79
C ASN A 94 14.47 -8.44 -10.08
N PHE A 95 14.19 -7.15 -9.86
CA PHE A 95 15.14 -6.23 -9.22
C PHE A 95 15.19 -6.38 -7.70
N PHE A 96 14.09 -6.80 -7.07
CA PHE A 96 13.91 -6.79 -5.62
C PHE A 96 13.34 -8.13 -5.11
N PRO A 97 14.07 -9.25 -5.30
CA PRO A 97 13.59 -10.57 -4.89
C PRO A 97 13.29 -10.61 -3.38
N GLY A 98 12.13 -11.19 -3.04
CA GLY A 98 11.66 -11.32 -1.65
C GLY A 98 10.89 -10.09 -1.12
N ILE A 99 10.83 -8.99 -1.86
CA ILE A 99 10.08 -7.79 -1.45
C ILE A 99 8.61 -7.92 -1.88
N PRO A 100 7.63 -7.80 -0.96
CA PRO A 100 6.23 -8.00 -1.28
C PRO A 100 5.63 -6.91 -2.16
N ILE A 101 4.72 -7.32 -3.06
CA ILE A 101 3.87 -6.42 -3.86
C ILE A 101 2.45 -6.37 -3.30
N ILE A 102 2.00 -5.17 -2.93
CA ILE A 102 0.67 -4.89 -2.40
C ILE A 102 -0.16 -4.21 -3.50
N LEU A 103 -1.11 -4.92 -4.11
CA LEU A 103 -2.00 -4.35 -5.12
C LEU A 103 -3.07 -3.47 -4.45
N ASP A 104 -3.00 -2.17 -4.67
CA ASP A 104 -3.94 -1.23 -4.09
C ASP A 104 -5.16 -1.04 -5.00
N SER A 105 -6.14 -1.95 -4.89
CA SER A 105 -7.36 -1.99 -5.71
C SER A 105 -8.63 -1.56 -4.99
N LYS A 106 -8.65 -1.60 -3.65
CA LYS A 106 -9.78 -1.22 -2.78
C LYS A 106 -11.11 -1.85 -3.20
N ARG A 107 -11.07 -3.06 -3.77
CA ARG A 107 -12.28 -3.77 -4.21
C ARG A 107 -13.19 -4.03 -3.02
N GLY A 108 -14.49 -4.11 -3.27
CA GLY A 108 -15.52 -4.41 -2.29
C GLY A 108 -16.82 -4.63 -3.03
N ASP A 109 -17.29 -5.86 -3.05
CA ASP A 109 -18.52 -6.29 -3.74
C ASP A 109 -19.09 -7.50 -2.98
N ILE A 110 -20.21 -8.06 -3.40
CA ILE A 110 -20.86 -9.17 -2.69
C ILE A 110 -20.82 -10.47 -3.50
N ALA A 111 -20.98 -11.59 -2.79
CA ALA A 111 -21.13 -12.92 -3.37
C ALA A 111 -20.03 -13.26 -4.41
N ARG A 112 -20.45 -13.67 -5.63
CA ARG A 112 -19.52 -14.14 -6.66
C ARG A 112 -18.57 -13.05 -7.18
N SER A 113 -19.02 -11.80 -7.20
CA SER A 113 -18.19 -10.68 -7.67
C SER A 113 -16.98 -10.47 -6.77
N SER A 114 -17.17 -10.55 -5.44
CA SER A 114 -16.09 -10.47 -4.47
C SER A 114 -15.03 -11.57 -4.66
N LEU A 115 -15.48 -12.81 -4.92
CA LEU A 115 -14.57 -13.91 -5.24
C LEU A 115 -13.81 -13.70 -6.55
N ASN A 116 -14.46 -13.14 -7.58
CA ASN A 116 -13.80 -12.80 -8.83
C ASN A 116 -12.70 -11.75 -8.61
N TYR A 117 -12.92 -10.76 -7.74
CA TYR A 117 -11.90 -9.76 -7.39
C TYR A 117 -10.75 -10.34 -6.55
N ALA A 118 -11.03 -11.30 -5.67
CA ALA A 118 -9.97 -12.05 -4.97
C ALA A 118 -9.09 -12.83 -5.97
N ASN A 119 -9.73 -13.52 -6.93
CA ASN A 119 -9.03 -14.21 -8.01
C ASN A 119 -8.24 -13.25 -8.92
N GLU A 120 -8.81 -12.09 -9.27
CA GLU A 120 -8.12 -11.03 -10.01
C GLU A 120 -6.82 -10.65 -9.29
N ALA A 121 -6.89 -10.32 -8.00
CA ALA A 121 -5.76 -9.82 -7.25
C ALA A 121 -4.66 -10.87 -7.04
N PHE A 122 -5.02 -12.10 -6.66
CA PHE A 122 -4.04 -13.10 -6.23
C PHE A 122 -3.60 -14.06 -7.33
N SER A 123 -4.51 -14.43 -8.23
CA SER A 123 -4.22 -15.42 -9.28
C SER A 123 -3.87 -14.79 -10.62
N LEU A 124 -4.50 -13.67 -10.98
CA LEU A 124 -4.22 -13.01 -12.26
C LEU A 124 -3.08 -12.00 -12.14
N TRP A 125 -3.15 -11.10 -11.16
CA TRP A 125 -2.06 -10.15 -10.89
C TRP A 125 -0.92 -10.76 -10.08
N GLY A 126 -1.11 -11.91 -9.43
CA GLY A 126 -0.04 -12.55 -8.65
C GLY A 126 0.37 -11.81 -7.37
N SER A 127 -0.36 -10.76 -6.98
CA SER A 127 0.05 -9.89 -5.85
C SER A 127 0.19 -10.64 -4.53
N ASP A 128 1.04 -10.13 -3.64
CA ASP A 128 1.24 -10.69 -2.30
C ASP A 128 0.19 -10.22 -1.32
N ALA A 129 -0.35 -9.02 -1.52
CA ALA A 129 -1.47 -8.53 -0.74
C ALA A 129 -2.35 -7.59 -1.55
N VAL A 130 -3.57 -7.36 -1.06
CA VAL A 130 -4.54 -6.48 -1.71
C VAL A 130 -5.25 -5.57 -0.70
N THR A 131 -5.65 -4.38 -1.13
CA THR A 131 -6.52 -3.50 -0.32
C THR A 131 -8.01 -3.76 -0.61
N VAL A 132 -8.85 -3.79 0.43
CA VAL A 132 -10.28 -4.16 0.34
C VAL A 132 -11.15 -3.19 1.13
N ALA A 133 -12.30 -2.79 0.57
CA ALA A 133 -13.28 -1.93 1.22
C ALA A 133 -14.33 -2.76 2.00
N PRO A 134 -14.50 -2.54 3.32
CA PRO A 134 -15.38 -3.37 4.16
C PRO A 134 -16.82 -2.88 4.26
N TYR A 135 -17.19 -1.79 3.57
CA TYR A 135 -18.45 -1.08 3.81
C TYR A 135 -19.69 -1.96 3.64
N MET A 136 -19.65 -2.91 2.70
CA MET A 136 -20.78 -3.81 2.42
C MET A 136 -20.91 -4.96 3.43
N GLY A 137 -19.94 -5.13 4.32
CA GLY A 137 -19.96 -6.15 5.37
C GLY A 137 -18.99 -7.31 5.12
N SER A 138 -19.13 -8.37 5.92
CA SER A 138 -18.17 -9.48 5.92
C SER A 138 -18.12 -10.24 4.60
N ASP A 139 -19.21 -10.28 3.84
CA ASP A 139 -19.29 -10.93 2.54
C ASP A 139 -18.50 -10.20 1.44
N SER A 140 -18.16 -8.92 1.64
CA SER A 140 -17.25 -8.19 0.76
C SER A 140 -15.77 -8.38 1.05
N VAL A 141 -15.45 -8.98 2.20
CA VAL A 141 -14.07 -9.13 2.67
C VAL A 141 -13.65 -10.59 2.76
N ARG A 142 -14.53 -11.46 3.29
CA ARG A 142 -14.26 -12.88 3.49
C ARG A 142 -13.77 -13.62 2.26
N PRO A 143 -14.26 -13.36 1.03
CA PRO A 143 -13.71 -14.01 -0.16
C PRO A 143 -12.21 -13.77 -0.37
N PHE A 144 -11.67 -12.63 0.04
CA PHE A 144 -10.23 -12.35 -0.01
C PHE A 144 -9.43 -13.06 1.09
N ILE A 145 -10.08 -13.40 2.21
CA ILE A 145 -9.44 -14.04 3.38
C ILE A 145 -9.55 -15.57 3.28
N ASP A 146 -10.77 -16.07 3.11
CA ASP A 146 -11.12 -17.48 3.28
C ASP A 146 -10.72 -18.34 2.05
N HIS A 147 -10.53 -17.72 0.87
CA HIS A 147 -10.20 -18.42 -0.38
C HIS A 147 -8.76 -18.18 -0.84
N THR A 148 -7.91 -17.59 0.01
CA THR A 148 -6.54 -17.24 -0.34
C THR A 148 -5.55 -17.91 0.62
N PRO A 149 -4.40 -18.42 0.14
CA PRO A 149 -3.36 -18.96 1.01
C PRO A 149 -2.88 -17.98 2.09
N LEU A 150 -2.46 -18.50 3.24
CA LEU A 150 -1.95 -17.68 4.37
C LEU A 150 -0.68 -16.89 4.06
N GLU A 151 0.01 -17.16 2.95
CA GLU A 151 1.15 -16.35 2.49
C GLU A 151 0.72 -15.02 1.85
N LYS A 152 -0.58 -14.86 1.56
CA LYS A 152 -1.16 -13.67 0.95
C LYS A 152 -1.84 -12.78 2.00
N GLY A 153 -1.72 -11.47 1.81
CA GLY A 153 -2.24 -10.46 2.73
C GLY A 153 -3.51 -9.77 2.27
N VAL A 154 -4.33 -9.33 3.21
CA VAL A 154 -5.50 -8.49 2.95
C VAL A 154 -5.46 -7.26 3.84
N TYR A 155 -5.36 -6.07 3.26
CA TYR A 155 -5.47 -4.80 4.01
C TYR A 155 -6.86 -4.22 3.88
N ILE A 156 -7.61 -4.25 4.98
CA ILE A 156 -8.98 -3.73 5.02
C ILE A 156 -8.93 -2.23 5.31
N LEU A 157 -9.70 -1.42 4.56
CA LEU A 157 -9.81 0.01 4.82
C LEU A 157 -10.42 0.26 6.21
N ASN A 158 -9.65 0.84 7.13
CA ASN A 158 -10.12 1.17 8.48
C ASN A 158 -10.34 2.69 8.63
N ARG A 159 -9.25 3.45 8.77
CA ARG A 159 -9.28 4.89 8.96
C ARG A 159 -8.40 5.56 7.91
N THR A 160 -8.97 6.11 6.85
CA THR A 160 -8.21 6.64 5.70
C THR A 160 -7.75 8.09 5.91
N SER A 161 -6.67 8.48 5.25
CA SER A 161 -6.02 9.80 5.44
C SER A 161 -6.71 10.97 4.75
N ASN A 162 -7.66 10.74 3.84
CA ASN A 162 -8.31 11.79 3.06
C ASN A 162 -9.26 12.66 3.91
N PRO A 163 -9.48 13.94 3.54
CA PRO A 163 -10.37 14.85 4.28
C PRO A 163 -11.78 14.32 4.53
N GLY A 164 -12.36 13.60 3.56
CA GLY A 164 -13.70 13.00 3.68
C GLY A 164 -13.75 11.69 4.48
N GLY A 165 -12.62 11.18 4.99
CA GLY A 165 -12.63 9.97 5.81
C GLY A 165 -13.52 10.12 7.05
N LYS A 166 -13.54 11.32 7.65
CA LYS A 166 -14.35 11.63 8.83
C LYS A 166 -15.86 11.59 8.60
N ASP A 167 -16.30 11.68 7.35
CA ASP A 167 -17.73 11.81 7.01
C ASP A 167 -18.51 10.56 7.44
N LEU A 168 -17.89 9.38 7.34
CA LEU A 168 -18.46 8.11 7.81
C LEU A 168 -17.64 7.49 8.95
N GLN A 169 -16.32 7.49 8.85
CA GLN A 169 -15.46 6.68 9.73
C GLN A 169 -15.47 7.19 11.18
N ASN A 170 -15.75 8.47 11.39
CA ASN A 170 -15.86 9.11 12.70
C ASN A 170 -17.33 9.25 13.18
N LEU A 171 -18.30 8.61 12.54
CA LEU A 171 -19.67 8.59 13.06
C LEU A 171 -19.71 7.86 14.40
N GLU A 172 -20.39 8.46 15.38
CA GLU A 172 -20.72 7.80 16.64
C GLU A 172 -21.79 6.74 16.39
N ILE A 173 -21.54 5.53 16.88
CA ILE A 173 -22.43 4.40 16.77
C ILE A 173 -22.61 3.75 18.15
N SER A 174 -23.72 3.05 18.32
CA SER A 174 -23.86 2.09 19.41
C SER A 174 -23.15 0.80 18.99
N GLY A 175 -21.88 0.67 19.36
CA GLY A 175 -21.06 -0.49 19.05
C GLY A 175 -21.37 -1.68 19.95
N SER A 176 -20.74 -2.82 19.63
CA SER A 176 -20.91 -4.09 20.36
C SER A 176 -20.55 -4.03 21.85
N LYS A 177 -19.77 -3.02 22.27
CA LYS A 177 -19.35 -2.78 23.66
C LYS A 177 -19.81 -1.42 24.22
N GLY A 178 -20.82 -0.79 23.60
CA GLY A 178 -21.29 0.55 23.94
C GLY A 178 -20.91 1.61 22.90
N PRO A 179 -21.01 2.91 23.22
CA PRO A 179 -20.68 3.99 22.29
C PRO A 179 -19.26 3.85 21.73
N SER A 180 -19.12 3.97 20.41
CA SER A 180 -17.84 3.85 19.70
C SER A 180 -17.88 4.67 18.41
N LEU A 181 -16.72 4.96 17.83
CA LEU A 181 -16.64 5.47 16.46
C LEU A 181 -16.66 4.31 15.46
N LEU A 182 -17.24 4.53 14.28
CA LEU A 182 -17.35 3.48 13.25
C LEU A 182 -16.01 2.80 12.93
N TYR A 183 -14.93 3.57 12.77
CA TYR A 183 -13.60 3.01 12.49
C TYR A 183 -13.10 2.08 13.61
N GLN A 184 -13.47 2.33 14.87
CA GLN A 184 -13.06 1.46 15.98
C GLN A 184 -13.76 0.10 15.91
N GLU A 185 -15.02 0.06 15.47
CA GLU A 185 -15.72 -1.21 15.25
C GLU A 185 -15.15 -1.97 14.05
N VAL A 186 -14.78 -1.26 12.98
CA VAL A 186 -14.06 -1.85 11.85
C VAL A 186 -12.71 -2.42 12.33
N ALA A 187 -11.97 -1.71 13.18
CA ALA A 187 -10.71 -2.20 13.75
C ALA A 187 -10.88 -3.52 14.52
N ARG A 188 -11.96 -3.65 15.32
CA ARG A 188 -12.29 -4.89 16.04
C ARG A 188 -12.59 -6.04 15.09
N GLN A 189 -13.29 -5.78 13.98
CA GLN A 189 -13.53 -6.80 12.95
C GLN A 189 -12.22 -7.26 12.30
N ILE A 190 -11.32 -6.32 11.97
CA ILE A 190 -10.01 -6.63 11.39
C ILE A 190 -9.21 -7.55 12.32
N ILE A 191 -9.19 -7.25 13.63
CA ILE A 191 -8.56 -8.13 14.63
C ILE A 191 -9.17 -9.53 14.56
N SER A 192 -10.50 -9.64 14.61
CA SER A 192 -11.18 -10.94 14.56
C SER A 192 -10.83 -11.74 13.30
N TYR A 193 -10.61 -11.09 12.16
CA TYR A 193 -10.18 -11.74 10.93
C TYR A 193 -8.68 -12.13 10.95
N ASN A 194 -7.84 -11.35 11.62
CA ASN A 194 -6.40 -11.63 11.74
C ASN A 194 -6.10 -12.79 12.70
N ASP A 195 -6.91 -12.95 13.75
CA ASP A 195 -6.68 -13.88 14.87
C ASP A 195 -6.35 -15.33 14.47
N ASN A 196 -6.85 -15.78 13.31
CA ASN A 196 -6.66 -17.14 12.81
C ASN A 196 -5.71 -17.24 11.60
N THR A 197 -5.23 -16.10 11.08
CA THR A 197 -4.55 -16.05 9.79
C THR A 197 -3.18 -15.38 9.85
N GLY A 198 -2.98 -14.41 10.75
CA GLY A 198 -1.80 -13.54 10.73
C GLY A 198 -1.59 -12.84 9.38
N SER A 199 -2.65 -12.68 8.60
CA SER A 199 -2.59 -12.25 7.19
C SER A 199 -3.57 -11.14 6.85
N VAL A 200 -4.32 -10.66 7.84
CA VAL A 200 -5.30 -9.60 7.67
C VAL A 200 -4.83 -8.35 8.40
N GLY A 201 -4.56 -7.31 7.63
CA GLY A 201 -4.12 -6.00 8.11
C GLY A 201 -5.15 -4.92 7.89
N ALA A 202 -4.75 -3.69 8.22
CA ALA A 202 -5.56 -2.50 8.06
C ALA A 202 -4.85 -1.43 7.24
N VAL A 203 -5.64 -0.66 6.49
CA VAL A 203 -5.20 0.64 5.96
C VAL A 203 -5.54 1.72 6.99
N VAL A 204 -4.51 2.38 7.52
CA VAL A 204 -4.63 3.39 8.59
C VAL A 204 -3.83 4.63 8.20
N GLY A 205 -4.50 5.74 7.99
CA GLY A 205 -3.91 7.01 7.55
C GLY A 205 -3.13 7.70 8.67
N ALA A 206 -2.11 8.45 8.27
CA ALA A 206 -1.23 9.19 9.17
C ALA A 206 -1.62 10.68 9.36
N THR A 207 -2.87 11.08 9.11
CA THR A 207 -3.28 12.49 9.20
C THR A 207 -3.77 12.91 10.58
N ASN A 208 -4.30 11.98 11.38
CA ASN A 208 -4.62 12.20 12.78
C ASN A 208 -3.77 11.25 13.65
N MET A 209 -2.81 11.82 14.38
CA MET A 209 -1.87 11.04 15.19
C MET A 209 -2.49 10.40 16.43
N ASP A 210 -3.56 10.96 16.96
CA ASP A 210 -4.21 10.37 18.13
C ASP A 210 -5.05 9.16 17.71
N GLU A 211 -5.83 9.28 16.62
CA GLU A 211 -6.52 8.13 16.01
C GLU A 211 -5.53 7.01 15.61
N LEU A 212 -4.36 7.37 15.04
CA LEU A 212 -3.33 6.39 14.71
C LEU A 212 -2.80 5.66 15.96
N LYS A 213 -2.52 6.37 17.06
CA LYS A 213 -2.03 5.74 18.30
C LYS A 213 -3.08 4.83 18.92
N ASP A 214 -4.35 5.23 18.90
CA ASP A 214 -5.44 4.43 19.44
C ASP A 214 -5.57 3.10 18.67
N ILE A 215 -5.55 3.18 17.33
CA ILE A 215 -5.59 1.99 16.46
C ILE A 215 -4.31 1.16 16.62
N ALA A 216 -3.13 1.79 16.66
CA ALA A 216 -1.85 1.08 16.81
C ALA A 216 -1.77 0.32 18.14
N THR A 217 -2.27 0.90 19.23
CA THR A 217 -2.33 0.25 20.55
C THR A 217 -3.22 -0.99 20.48
N LEU A 218 -4.40 -0.87 19.87
CA LEU A 218 -5.33 -1.98 19.70
C LEU A 218 -4.74 -3.12 18.85
N TYR A 219 -3.99 -2.77 17.81
CA TYR A 219 -3.37 -3.73 16.90
C TYR A 219 -2.08 -4.35 17.41
N ALA A 220 -1.38 -3.70 18.33
CA ALA A 220 -0.16 -4.22 18.96
C ALA A 220 -0.42 -5.55 19.67
N GLU A 221 -1.55 -5.67 20.39
CA GLU A 221 -1.90 -6.86 21.17
C GLU A 221 -2.08 -8.13 20.31
N ARG A 222 -2.50 -7.95 19.04
CA ARG A 222 -2.87 -9.06 18.13
C ARG A 222 -2.05 -9.08 16.85
N SER A 223 -0.94 -8.34 16.82
CA SER A 223 0.00 -8.29 15.69
C SER A 223 -0.67 -8.07 14.34
N VAL A 224 -1.63 -7.13 14.27
CA VAL A 224 -2.35 -6.82 13.02
C VAL A 224 -1.46 -5.96 12.12
N PRO A 225 -1.13 -6.38 10.89
CA PRO A 225 -0.32 -5.57 9.97
C PRO A 225 -0.97 -4.23 9.61
N MET A 226 -0.17 -3.19 9.42
CA MET A 226 -0.65 -1.86 9.06
C MET A 226 -0.03 -1.34 7.77
N LEU A 227 -0.86 -1.00 6.79
CA LEU A 227 -0.47 -0.20 5.64
C LEU A 227 -0.84 1.26 5.94
N ILE A 228 0.17 2.12 5.99
CA ILE A 228 0.04 3.52 6.43
C ILE A 228 0.27 4.46 5.24
N PRO A 229 -0.78 4.85 4.50
CA PRO A 229 -0.67 5.83 3.44
C PRO A 229 -0.62 7.27 3.98
N GLY A 230 -0.15 8.18 3.13
CA GLY A 230 -0.30 9.62 3.35
C GLY A 230 0.89 10.29 4.06
N VAL A 231 2.02 9.60 4.20
CA VAL A 231 3.25 10.25 4.68
C VAL A 231 3.85 11.12 3.59
N GLY A 232 4.26 12.34 3.94
CA GLY A 232 4.79 13.36 3.04
C GLY A 232 3.71 14.24 2.41
N SER A 233 2.96 13.73 1.43
CA SER A 233 2.04 14.56 0.64
C SER A 233 0.72 14.92 1.33
N GLN A 234 0.36 14.25 2.43
CA GLN A 234 -0.92 14.45 3.12
C GLN A 234 -0.78 14.94 4.57
N GLY A 235 0.43 15.36 4.97
CA GLY A 235 0.66 16.07 6.24
C GLY A 235 1.22 15.22 7.39
N GLY A 236 1.26 13.89 7.28
CA GLY A 236 1.96 13.03 8.23
C GLY A 236 3.46 12.93 7.92
N SER A 237 4.33 12.97 8.95
CA SER A 237 5.77 12.71 8.78
C SER A 237 6.12 11.27 9.19
N ALA A 238 7.04 10.61 8.47
CA ALA A 238 7.48 9.25 8.80
C ALA A 238 8.04 9.17 10.24
N PRO A 239 8.87 10.11 10.72
CA PRO A 239 9.35 10.09 12.10
C PRO A 239 8.24 10.16 13.14
N SER A 240 7.20 10.98 12.90
CA SER A 240 6.04 11.08 13.80
C SER A 240 5.26 9.77 13.85
N VAL A 241 5.04 9.14 12.70
CA VAL A 241 4.38 7.83 12.60
C VAL A 241 5.21 6.77 13.33
N MET A 242 6.50 6.66 13.06
CA MET A 242 7.40 5.70 13.73
C MET A 242 7.39 5.87 15.26
N ASN A 243 7.42 7.11 15.73
CA ASN A 243 7.34 7.41 17.15
C ASN A 243 5.97 7.04 17.75
N ALA A 244 4.87 7.26 17.04
CA ALA A 244 3.55 6.83 17.48
C ALA A 244 3.46 5.31 17.60
N LEU A 245 3.91 4.57 16.58
CA LEU A 245 3.94 3.09 16.58
C LEU A 245 4.75 2.55 17.76
N ARG A 246 5.97 3.06 17.97
CA ARG A 246 6.84 2.63 19.08
C ARG A 246 6.22 2.91 20.44
N LYS A 247 5.61 4.09 20.63
CA LYS A 247 4.94 4.45 21.90
C LYS A 247 3.70 3.62 22.19
N SER A 248 3.02 3.14 21.15
CA SER A 248 1.89 2.21 21.26
C SER A 248 2.31 0.76 21.50
N GLY A 249 3.61 0.46 21.56
CA GLY A 249 4.12 -0.91 21.68
C GLY A 249 3.89 -1.76 20.43
N TYR A 250 3.63 -1.13 19.28
CA TYR A 250 3.31 -1.83 18.04
C TYR A 250 4.58 -2.44 17.40
N PRO A 251 4.53 -3.70 16.90
CA PRO A 251 5.63 -4.34 16.18
C PRO A 251 5.87 -3.66 14.82
N VAL A 252 6.80 -2.70 14.78
CA VAL A 252 7.01 -1.79 13.64
C VAL A 252 7.31 -2.53 12.33
N GLU A 253 7.94 -3.70 12.39
CA GLU A 253 8.23 -4.59 11.26
C GLU A 253 6.99 -5.06 10.50
N LEU A 254 5.81 -5.06 11.14
CA LEU A 254 4.51 -5.34 10.52
C LEU A 254 3.85 -4.13 9.87
N ALA A 255 4.40 -2.93 10.04
CA ALA A 255 3.89 -1.72 9.37
C ALA A 255 4.55 -1.53 8.01
N ARG A 256 3.86 -0.81 7.11
CA ARG A 256 4.37 -0.35 5.83
C ARG A 256 4.00 1.11 5.65
N ILE A 257 4.99 2.01 5.70
CA ILE A 257 4.77 3.44 5.52
C ILE A 257 4.86 3.77 4.04
N ASN A 258 3.72 4.07 3.43
CA ASN A 258 3.61 4.26 1.99
C ASN A 258 3.80 5.71 1.56
N SER A 259 4.70 5.93 0.60
CA SER A 259 4.84 7.17 -0.18
C SER A 259 4.93 6.84 -1.66
N SER A 260 4.27 7.63 -2.50
CA SER A 260 4.17 7.40 -3.95
C SER A 260 4.80 8.55 -4.72
N SER A 261 4.02 9.57 -5.09
CA SER A 261 4.50 10.79 -5.75
C SER A 261 5.62 11.52 -5.01
N GLY A 262 5.85 11.26 -3.71
CA GLY A 262 7.00 11.80 -2.98
C GLY A 262 8.33 11.14 -3.35
N LEU A 263 8.28 9.96 -3.99
CA LEU A 263 9.40 9.13 -4.38
C LEU A 263 9.56 9.05 -5.90
N THR A 264 8.46 8.91 -6.65
CA THR A 264 8.50 8.71 -8.10
C THR A 264 8.61 10.03 -8.88
N HIS A 265 7.94 11.08 -8.42
CA HIS A 265 8.01 12.41 -9.04
C HIS A 265 7.95 13.52 -7.96
N PRO A 266 9.02 13.67 -7.14
CA PRO A 266 9.02 14.59 -6.00
C PRO A 266 8.77 16.06 -6.37
N TRP A 267 9.04 16.46 -7.62
CA TRP A 267 8.77 17.79 -8.15
C TRP A 267 7.27 18.09 -8.31
N LYS A 268 6.41 17.06 -8.25
CA LYS A 268 4.93 17.10 -8.29
C LYS A 268 4.28 17.62 -9.57
N LYS A 269 4.75 18.74 -10.11
CA LYS A 269 4.14 19.44 -11.24
C LYS A 269 5.20 19.96 -12.18
N GLY A 270 4.81 20.13 -13.44
CA GLY A 270 5.69 20.59 -14.50
C GLY A 270 6.57 19.46 -15.05
N GLU A 271 7.38 19.83 -16.02
CA GLU A 271 8.33 18.92 -16.65
C GLU A 271 9.32 18.39 -15.62
N ALA A 272 9.75 17.14 -15.81
CA ALA A 272 10.77 16.54 -14.97
C ALA A 272 12.08 17.34 -15.11
N PRO A 273 12.72 17.73 -13.99
CA PRO A 273 13.99 18.43 -14.05
C PRO A 273 15.10 17.51 -14.59
N GLU A 274 16.19 18.08 -15.11
CA GLU A 274 17.33 17.31 -15.63
C GLU A 274 17.89 16.34 -14.57
N GLU A 275 17.93 16.75 -13.30
CA GLU A 275 18.37 15.92 -12.17
C GLU A 275 17.24 15.06 -11.53
N TRP A 276 16.13 14.79 -12.24
CA TRP A 276 14.96 14.06 -11.68
C TRP A 276 15.34 12.77 -10.94
N LEU A 277 16.28 12.00 -11.50
CA LEU A 277 16.69 10.71 -10.95
C LEU A 277 17.38 10.87 -9.59
N LYS A 278 18.20 11.92 -9.45
CA LYS A 278 18.88 12.28 -8.19
C LYS A 278 17.89 12.79 -7.15
N MET A 279 16.83 13.49 -7.56
CA MET A 279 15.74 13.90 -6.67
C MET A 279 14.98 12.69 -6.13
N CYS A 280 14.60 11.73 -7.00
CA CYS A 280 13.97 10.48 -6.57
C CYS A 280 14.88 9.71 -5.60
N GLU A 281 16.17 9.61 -5.90
CA GLU A 281 17.17 8.96 -5.03
C GLU A 281 17.25 9.62 -3.65
N THR A 282 17.29 10.96 -3.60
CA THR A 282 17.36 11.72 -2.34
C THR A 282 16.09 11.56 -1.51
N SER A 283 14.92 11.66 -2.15
CA SER A 283 13.63 11.44 -1.49
C SER A 283 13.52 10.03 -0.92
N LEU A 284 13.92 9.01 -1.69
CA LEU A 284 13.89 7.63 -1.24
C LEU A 284 14.86 7.40 -0.08
N ARG A 285 16.12 7.83 -0.20
CA ARG A 285 17.13 7.71 0.85
C ARG A 285 16.64 8.29 2.18
N LYS A 286 16.06 9.50 2.12
CA LYS A 286 15.48 10.16 3.29
C LYS A 286 14.38 9.30 3.93
N LEU A 287 13.43 8.78 3.14
CA LEU A 287 12.34 7.98 3.69
C LEU A 287 12.82 6.64 4.27
N LEU A 288 13.80 5.98 3.65
CA LEU A 288 14.40 4.75 4.18
C LEU A 288 15.07 5.01 5.55
N GLU A 289 15.78 6.12 5.72
CA GLU A 289 16.35 6.52 7.01
C GLU A 289 15.26 6.84 8.05
N GLU A 290 14.23 7.59 7.67
CA GLU A 290 13.13 7.97 8.57
C GLU A 290 12.27 6.77 9.02
N THR A 291 12.30 5.67 8.28
CA THR A 291 11.51 4.45 8.53
C THR A 291 12.38 3.24 8.91
N LYS A 292 13.62 3.50 9.33
CA LYS A 292 14.55 2.46 9.77
C LYS A 292 14.02 1.72 11.00
N VAL A 293 14.14 0.39 10.98
CA VAL A 293 13.79 -0.52 12.08
C VAL A 293 15.02 -1.06 12.78
#